data_AF-A0A9X3D7E1-F1
#
_entry.id   AF-A0A9X3D7E1-F1
#
_cell.length_a   1.000
_cell.length_b   1.000
_cell.length_c   1.000
_cell.angle_alpha   90.00
_cell.angle_beta   90.00
_cell.angle_gamma   90.00
#
_symmetry.space_group_name_H-M   'P 1'
#
loop_
_entity.id
_entity.type
_entity.pdbx_description
1 polymer ?
#
loop_
_entity_poly.entity_id
_entity_poly.type
_entity_poly.pdbx_seq_one_letter_code
_entity_poly.pdbx_strand_id
1 'polypeptide(L)'
;MVSYPVFQGMDTMNISEARSALSETVRTVFERGKTLGINVNGRTQAMLAPPTHTNRDLGAWFEAARSVPSHQLPSPLDQHAVDDGGVGACLWIHATSGAMIAAIPTGRWDTPGAHFAFYYSHPGLPRALHLDGWTYALAAWHNRSAAGYDERRKEVLELFRERAPRAN
;
A
#
# COMPACT_ATOMS: atom_id res chain seq x y z
N MET A 1 -23.96 7.89 -2.96
CA MET A 1 -23.33 8.44 -4.18
C MET A 1 -22.07 9.16 -3.73
N VAL A 2 -20.91 8.53 -3.85
CA VAL A 2 -19.64 9.12 -3.37
C VAL A 2 -19.15 10.09 -4.44
N SER A 3 -19.23 11.39 -4.17
CA SER A 3 -18.59 12.42 -4.99
C SER A 3 -17.09 12.33 -4.77
N TYR A 4 -16.36 11.95 -5.81
CA TYR A 4 -14.92 12.16 -5.84
C TYR A 4 -14.65 13.66 -5.92
N PRO A 5 -13.69 14.20 -5.16
CA PRO A 5 -13.29 15.58 -5.32
C PRO A 5 -12.82 15.82 -6.76
N VAL A 6 -13.45 16.77 -7.44
CA VAL A 6 -12.98 17.28 -8.72
C VAL A 6 -11.73 18.09 -8.43
N PHE A 7 -10.55 17.48 -8.61
CA PHE A 7 -9.27 18.17 -8.49
C PHE A 7 -9.08 19.09 -9.71
N GLN A 8 -9.63 20.29 -9.64
CA GLN A 8 -9.33 21.35 -10.61
C GLN A 8 -7.84 21.70 -10.52
N GLY A 9 -7.11 21.57 -11.64
CA GLY A 9 -5.70 21.98 -11.76
C GLY A 9 -4.65 20.86 -11.65
N MET A 10 -5.05 19.59 -11.62
CA MET A 10 -4.09 18.47 -11.69
C MET A 10 -3.72 18.17 -13.15
N ASP A 11 -2.42 18.12 -13.46
CA ASP A 11 -1.95 17.67 -14.77
C ASP A 11 -2.43 16.23 -15.00
N THR A 12 -2.92 15.91 -16.19
CA THR A 12 -3.37 14.55 -16.53
C THR A 12 -2.78 14.06 -17.83
N MET A 13 -2.55 12.76 -17.93
CA MET A 13 -1.99 12.06 -19.08
C MET A 13 -2.83 10.83 -19.39
N ASN A 14 -2.97 10.45 -20.65
CA ASN A 14 -3.71 9.23 -20.99
C ASN A 14 -2.88 7.97 -20.70
N ILE A 15 -3.53 6.82 -20.47
CA ILE A 15 -2.82 5.57 -20.14
C ILE A 15 -1.88 5.09 -21.26
N SER A 16 -2.18 5.38 -22.53
CA SER A 16 -1.34 4.99 -23.65
C SER A 16 -0.01 5.77 -23.66
N GLU A 17 -0.06 7.07 -23.41
CA GLU A 17 1.09 7.97 -23.22
C GLU A 17 1.89 7.59 -21.98
N ALA A 18 1.19 7.31 -20.87
CA ALA A 18 1.85 6.88 -19.64
C ALA A 18 2.61 5.57 -19.82
N ARG A 19 2.11 4.65 -20.67
CA ARG A 19 2.80 3.39 -20.99
C ARG A 19 3.98 3.59 -21.93
N SER A 20 3.86 4.44 -22.95
CA SER A 20 4.94 4.66 -23.92
C SER A 20 6.11 5.47 -23.34
N ALA A 21 5.83 6.37 -22.40
CA ALA A 21 6.82 7.29 -21.83
C ALA A 21 7.05 7.10 -20.31
N LEU A 22 6.71 5.93 -19.76
CA LEU A 22 6.65 5.71 -18.30
C LEU A 22 7.87 6.24 -17.54
N SER A 23 9.08 5.89 -18.01
CA SER A 23 10.33 6.29 -17.35
C SER A 23 10.55 7.81 -17.32
N GLU A 24 10.21 8.50 -18.41
CA GLU A 24 10.34 9.97 -18.50
C GLU A 24 9.25 10.66 -17.68
N THR A 25 8.03 10.12 -17.70
CA THR A 25 6.90 10.61 -16.90
C THR A 25 7.19 10.49 -15.41
N VAL A 26 7.71 9.35 -14.95
CA VAL A 26 8.12 9.13 -13.55
C VAL A 26 9.22 10.10 -13.14
N ARG A 27 10.24 10.27 -13.99
CA ARG A 27 11.33 11.23 -13.73
C ARG A 27 10.80 12.65 -13.60
N THR A 28 9.93 13.06 -14.50
CA THR A 28 9.32 14.40 -14.50
C THR A 28 8.50 14.65 -13.24
N VAL A 29 7.67 13.68 -12.83
CA VAL A 29 6.89 13.75 -11.58
C VAL A 29 7.79 13.86 -10.35
N PHE A 30 8.88 13.09 -10.33
CA PHE A 30 9.87 13.13 -9.26
C PHE A 30 10.59 14.49 -9.20
N GLU A 31 11.13 14.97 -10.32
CA GLU A 31 11.90 16.22 -10.40
C GLU A 31 11.04 17.46 -10.12
N ARG A 32 9.79 17.47 -10.60
CA ARG A 32 8.89 18.62 -10.46
C ARG A 32 8.10 18.62 -9.16
N GLY A 33 8.12 17.51 -8.41
CA GLY A 33 7.35 17.36 -7.17
C GLY A 33 5.84 17.51 -7.37
N LYS A 34 5.31 17.23 -8.56
CA LYS A 34 3.90 17.40 -8.91
C LYS A 34 3.23 16.06 -9.16
N THR A 35 2.01 15.92 -8.66
CA THR A 35 1.18 14.74 -8.93
C THR A 35 0.55 14.81 -10.31
N LEU A 36 0.62 13.71 -11.05
CA LEU A 36 0.04 13.54 -12.39
C LEU A 36 -1.08 12.50 -12.35
N GLY A 37 -2.27 12.84 -12.84
CA GLY A 37 -3.36 11.87 -13.02
C GLY A 37 -3.18 11.03 -14.28
N ILE A 38 -3.37 9.73 -14.19
CA ILE A 38 -3.44 8.82 -15.35
C ILE A 38 -4.92 8.57 -15.68
N ASN A 39 -5.30 8.96 -16.88
CA ASN A 39 -6.66 8.83 -17.39
C ASN A 39 -6.81 7.54 -18.22
N VAL A 40 -7.86 6.78 -17.92
CA VAL A 40 -8.33 5.65 -18.72
C VAL A 40 -9.75 5.98 -19.17
N ASN A 41 -10.00 5.96 -20.48
CA ASN A 41 -11.30 6.26 -21.07
C ASN A 41 -11.88 7.61 -20.56
N GLY A 42 -11.03 8.64 -20.48
CA GLY A 42 -11.43 9.99 -20.08
C GLY A 42 -11.69 10.19 -18.57
N ARG A 43 -11.41 9.19 -17.73
CA ARG A 43 -11.52 9.31 -16.26
C ARG A 43 -10.16 9.04 -15.61
N THR A 44 -9.79 9.85 -14.62
CA THR A 44 -8.61 9.57 -13.79
C THR A 44 -8.84 8.28 -13.02
N GLN A 45 -7.99 7.29 -13.26
CA GLN A 45 -8.04 5.98 -12.59
C GLN A 45 -6.83 5.73 -11.69
N ALA A 46 -5.73 6.45 -11.93
CA ALA A 46 -4.53 6.36 -11.11
C ALA A 46 -3.86 7.73 -10.99
N MET A 47 -2.97 7.86 -10.01
CA MET A 47 -2.17 9.06 -9.79
C MET A 47 -0.71 8.65 -9.64
N LEU A 48 0.17 9.34 -10.36
CA LEU A 48 1.61 9.27 -10.20
C LEU A 48 2.00 10.45 -9.31
N ALA A 49 2.42 10.18 -8.07
CA ALA A 49 2.86 11.20 -7.14
C ALA A 49 4.37 11.05 -6.87
N PRO A 50 5.09 12.15 -6.58
CA PRO A 50 6.42 12.03 -6.01
C PRO A 50 6.34 11.24 -4.69
N PRO A 51 7.37 10.47 -4.32
CA PRO A 51 7.37 9.71 -3.08
C PRO A 51 7.17 10.66 -1.89
N THR A 52 6.02 10.54 -1.22
CA THR A 52 5.59 11.47 -0.16
C THR A 52 6.44 11.38 1.10
N HIS A 53 7.24 10.32 1.24
CA HIS A 53 8.24 10.16 2.27
C HIS A 53 9.42 9.38 1.69
N THR A 54 10.55 10.04 1.43
CA THR A 54 11.83 9.32 1.51
C THR A 54 12.07 9.08 3.00
N ASN A 55 11.43 8.05 3.54
CA ASN A 55 11.77 7.59 4.87
C ASN A 55 13.17 6.96 4.72
N ARG A 56 14.22 7.77 4.86
CA ARG A 56 15.63 7.36 4.68
C ARG A 56 15.96 6.08 5.47
N ASP A 57 15.21 5.84 6.55
CA ASP A 57 15.37 4.69 7.43
C ASP A 57 14.87 3.36 6.84
N LEU A 58 14.05 3.38 5.78
CA LEU A 58 13.49 2.19 5.13
C LEU A 58 14.28 1.70 3.92
N GLY A 59 15.40 2.37 3.58
CA GLY A 59 16.21 2.02 2.41
C GLY A 59 15.42 2.11 1.11
N ALA A 60 15.38 1.01 0.35
CA ALA A 60 14.69 0.93 -0.94
C ALA A 60 13.19 0.58 -0.84
N TRP A 61 12.63 0.47 0.37
CA TRP A 61 11.20 0.25 0.58
C TRP A 61 10.44 1.57 0.68
N PHE A 62 9.30 1.67 0.00
CA PHE A 62 8.38 2.80 0.15
C PHE A 62 6.97 2.32 0.50
N GLU A 63 6.26 3.11 1.31
CA GLU A 63 4.85 2.90 1.67
C GLU A 63 4.00 3.25 0.44
N ALA A 64 3.52 2.24 -0.27
CA ALA A 64 2.69 2.39 -1.46
C ALA A 64 1.22 2.64 -1.11
N ALA A 65 0.75 2.07 0.00
CA ALA A 65 -0.58 2.36 0.53
C ALA A 65 -0.59 2.24 2.06
N ARG A 66 -1.21 3.22 2.72
CA ARG A 66 -1.43 3.20 4.18
C ARG A 66 -2.72 2.47 4.57
N SER A 67 -3.73 2.55 3.72
CA SER A 67 -5.00 1.85 3.83
C SER A 67 -5.56 1.66 2.42
N VAL A 68 -5.52 0.42 1.95
CA VAL A 68 -6.12 0.00 0.68
C VAL A 68 -7.04 -1.19 0.96
N PRO A 69 -8.25 -1.26 0.39
CA PRO A 69 -9.10 -2.43 0.56
C PRO A 69 -8.36 -3.70 0.17
N SER A 70 -8.45 -4.75 0.99
CA SER A 70 -7.63 -5.95 0.78
C SER A 70 -7.83 -6.63 -0.59
N HIS A 71 -9.03 -6.51 -1.16
CA HIS A 71 -9.36 -6.99 -2.52
C HIS A 71 -8.78 -6.15 -3.66
N GLN A 72 -8.20 -4.98 -3.37
CA GLN A 72 -7.51 -4.11 -4.33
C GLN A 72 -5.98 -4.23 -4.23
N LEU A 73 -5.48 -5.13 -3.38
CA LEU A 73 -4.05 -5.40 -3.32
C LEU A 73 -3.54 -6.00 -4.64
N PRO A 74 -2.27 -5.79 -5.00
CA PRO A 74 -1.68 -6.45 -6.16
C PRO A 74 -1.60 -7.96 -5.96
N SER A 75 -1.77 -8.73 -7.04
CA SER A 75 -1.55 -10.17 -6.99
C SER A 75 -0.10 -10.52 -6.64
N PRO A 76 0.17 -11.58 -5.87
CA PRO A 76 -0.76 -12.55 -5.26
C PRO A 76 -1.33 -12.16 -3.88
N LEU A 77 -1.16 -10.91 -3.42
CA LEU A 77 -1.63 -10.49 -2.10
C LEU A 77 -3.17 -10.37 -2.03
N ASP A 78 -3.81 -10.14 -3.17
CA ASP A 78 -5.28 -10.14 -3.32
C ASP A 78 -5.93 -11.48 -2.91
N GLN A 79 -5.18 -12.59 -2.96
CA GLN A 79 -5.65 -13.90 -2.52
C GLN A 79 -5.95 -13.97 -1.02
N HIS A 80 -5.46 -13.01 -0.24
CA HIS A 80 -5.68 -12.89 1.20
C HIS A 80 -6.74 -11.84 1.54
N ALA A 81 -7.50 -11.37 0.56
CA ALA A 81 -8.58 -10.43 0.78
C ALA A 81 -9.67 -11.00 1.70
N VAL A 82 -10.13 -10.16 2.62
CA VAL A 82 -11.23 -10.46 3.55
C VAL A 82 -12.20 -9.29 3.58
N ASP A 83 -13.40 -9.50 4.14
CA ASP A 83 -14.21 -8.37 4.60
C ASP A 83 -13.49 -7.71 5.78
N ASP A 84 -12.75 -6.65 5.50
CA ASP A 84 -11.96 -5.88 6.47
C ASP A 84 -12.78 -4.77 7.14
N GLY A 85 -14.07 -4.61 6.80
CA GLY A 85 -14.94 -3.61 7.40
C GLY A 85 -14.43 -2.17 7.24
N GLY A 86 -13.60 -1.90 6.23
CA GLY A 86 -13.01 -0.58 5.97
C GLY A 86 -11.69 -0.31 6.70
N VAL A 87 -11.10 -1.31 7.38
CA VAL A 87 -9.78 -1.15 8.02
C VAL A 87 -8.70 -0.96 6.95
N GLY A 88 -8.71 -1.77 5.89
CA GLY A 88 -7.74 -1.70 4.80
C GLY A 88 -6.32 -2.13 5.18
N ALA A 89 -5.62 -2.68 4.20
CA ALA A 89 -4.25 -3.15 4.29
C ALA A 89 -3.22 -2.02 4.16
N CYS A 90 -2.04 -2.25 4.73
CA CYS A 90 -0.83 -1.46 4.42
C CYS A 90 0.02 -2.22 3.40
N LEU A 91 0.62 -1.51 2.45
CA LEU A 91 1.47 -2.08 1.41
C LEU A 91 2.78 -1.31 1.30
N TRP A 92 3.89 -2.05 1.29
CA TRP A 92 5.22 -1.56 0.97
C TRP A 92 5.75 -2.26 -0.26
N ILE A 93 6.45 -1.51 -1.09
CA ILE A 93 7.06 -2.02 -2.31
C ILE A 93 8.56 -1.68 -2.28
N HIS A 94 9.38 -2.66 -2.62
CA HIS A 94 10.81 -2.49 -2.80
C HIS A 94 11.10 -1.96 -4.21
N ALA A 95 11.74 -0.80 -4.30
CA ALA A 95 11.87 -0.03 -5.52
C ALA A 95 12.59 -0.77 -6.67
N THR A 96 13.57 -1.62 -6.36
CA THR A 96 14.40 -2.25 -7.40
C THR A 96 13.94 -3.65 -7.78
N SER A 97 13.45 -4.44 -6.82
CA SER A 97 13.03 -5.82 -7.07
C SER A 97 11.53 -5.98 -7.33
N GLY A 98 10.73 -4.96 -7.01
CA GLY A 98 9.27 -5.09 -7.00
C GLY A 98 8.76 -6.04 -5.92
N ALA A 99 9.62 -6.46 -4.97
CA ALA A 99 9.17 -7.21 -3.80
C ALA A 99 8.14 -6.39 -3.03
N MET A 100 7.17 -7.07 -2.44
CA MET A 100 6.07 -6.44 -1.72
C MET A 100 5.98 -7.05 -0.33
N ILE A 101 5.67 -6.20 0.64
CA ILE A 101 5.23 -6.64 1.97
C ILE A 101 3.88 -5.99 2.21
N ALA A 102 2.91 -6.75 2.68
CA ALA A 102 1.62 -6.20 3.09
C ALA A 102 1.25 -6.65 4.49
N ALA A 103 0.66 -5.74 5.25
CA ALA A 103 -0.05 -6.05 6.48
C ALA A 103 -1.55 -6.02 6.16
N ILE A 104 -2.18 -7.19 6.15
CA ILE A 104 -3.56 -7.39 5.70
C ILE A 104 -4.43 -7.69 6.92
N PRO A 105 -5.55 -6.98 7.14
CA PRO A 105 -6.50 -7.34 8.19
C PRO A 105 -6.96 -8.79 8.02
N THR A 106 -7.06 -9.54 9.12
CA THR A 106 -7.62 -10.90 9.11
C THR A 106 -9.15 -10.91 9.27
N GLY A 107 -9.74 -9.73 9.47
CA GLY A 107 -11.17 -9.51 9.51
C GLY A 107 -11.52 -8.07 9.88
N ARG A 108 -12.82 -7.81 10.01
CA ARG A 108 -13.40 -6.52 10.41
C ARG A 108 -12.88 -6.06 11.78
N TRP A 109 -12.97 -4.75 12.03
CA TRP A 109 -12.59 -4.14 13.31
C TRP A 109 -13.41 -4.64 14.51
N ASP A 110 -14.63 -5.13 14.28
CA ASP A 110 -15.54 -5.68 15.28
C ASP A 110 -15.41 -7.20 15.47
N THR A 111 -14.63 -7.87 14.62
CA THR A 111 -14.39 -9.32 14.69
C THR A 111 -13.46 -9.65 15.87
N PRO A 112 -13.90 -10.48 16.84
CA PRO A 112 -13.04 -10.91 17.95
C PRO A 112 -11.79 -11.65 17.45
N GLY A 113 -10.62 -11.26 17.95
CA GLY A 113 -9.34 -11.91 17.61
C GLY A 113 -8.78 -11.55 16.23
N ALA A 114 -9.48 -10.74 15.42
CA ALA A 114 -8.92 -10.23 14.19
C ALA A 114 -7.74 -9.28 14.49
N HIS A 115 -6.79 -9.23 13.57
CA HIS A 115 -5.49 -8.55 13.68
C HIS A 115 -4.95 -8.27 12.28
N PHE A 116 -3.76 -7.68 12.18
CA PHE A 116 -3.04 -7.66 10.91
C PHE A 116 -2.16 -8.91 10.77
N ALA A 117 -2.19 -9.55 9.59
CA ALA A 117 -1.24 -10.58 9.21
C ALA A 117 -0.28 -10.06 8.14
N PHE A 118 1.00 -10.36 8.29
CA PHE A 118 2.05 -9.94 7.37
C PHE A 118 2.28 -10.99 6.28
N TYR A 119 2.40 -10.50 5.05
CA TYR A 119 2.71 -11.31 3.89
C TYR A 119 3.82 -10.68 3.08
N TYR A 120 4.73 -11.52 2.57
CA TYR A 120 5.75 -11.16 1.61
C TYR A 120 5.39 -11.70 0.23
N SER A 121 5.65 -10.93 -0.81
CA SER A 121 5.56 -11.38 -2.18
C SER A 121 6.71 -10.81 -3.03
N HIS A 122 6.94 -11.45 -4.17
CA HIS A 122 7.89 -11.03 -5.17
C HIS A 122 7.29 -11.37 -6.54
N PRO A 123 7.58 -10.60 -7.63
CA PRO A 123 6.99 -10.87 -8.95
C PRO A 123 7.21 -12.29 -9.49
N GLY A 124 8.26 -12.97 -9.02
CA GLY A 124 8.54 -14.37 -9.36
C GLY A 124 7.86 -15.43 -8.47
N LEU A 125 7.10 -15.03 -7.44
CA LEU A 125 6.43 -15.95 -6.52
C LEU A 125 4.96 -16.14 -6.94
N PRO A 126 4.48 -17.40 -7.08
CA PRO A 126 3.09 -17.67 -7.48
C PRO A 126 2.08 -17.40 -6.35
N ARG A 127 2.55 -17.28 -5.10
CA ARG A 127 1.75 -17.04 -3.90
C ARG A 127 2.52 -16.17 -2.93
N ALA A 128 1.81 -15.38 -2.14
CA ALA A 128 2.41 -14.64 -1.04
C ALA A 128 2.80 -15.61 0.09
N LEU A 129 3.92 -15.32 0.75
CA LEU A 129 4.44 -16.06 1.89
C LEU A 129 3.97 -15.37 3.17
N HIS A 130 3.33 -16.12 4.07
CA HIS A 130 2.97 -15.60 5.38
C HIS A 130 4.23 -15.40 6.24
N LEU A 131 4.35 -14.25 6.89
CA LEU A 131 5.47 -13.90 7.76
C LEU A 131 5.08 -14.15 9.22
N ASP A 132 5.02 -15.43 9.63
CA ASP A 132 4.56 -15.86 10.96
C ASP A 132 5.18 -15.04 12.10
N GLY A 133 6.51 -14.89 12.10
CA GLY A 133 7.20 -14.16 13.16
C GLY A 133 6.82 -12.67 13.25
N TRP A 134 6.37 -12.07 12.14
CA TRP A 134 5.88 -10.68 12.12
C TRP A 134 4.41 -10.63 12.51
N THR A 135 3.58 -11.52 11.98
CA THR A 135 2.15 -11.63 12.32
C THR A 135 1.96 -11.84 13.82
N TYR A 136 2.68 -12.78 14.42
CA TYR A 136 2.53 -13.10 15.85
C TYR A 136 3.12 -12.06 16.81
N ALA A 137 3.85 -11.06 16.29
CA ALA A 137 4.30 -9.92 17.09
C ALA A 137 3.21 -8.85 17.25
N LEU A 138 2.13 -8.92 16.47
CA LEU A 138 1.04 -7.96 16.52
C LEU A 138 -0.09 -8.46 17.42
N ALA A 139 -0.67 -7.54 18.18
CA ALA A 139 -1.84 -7.88 18.97
C ALA A 139 -3.11 -7.88 18.11
N ALA A 140 -4.10 -8.63 18.57
CA ALA A 140 -5.47 -8.54 18.07
C ALA A 140 -6.09 -7.16 18.34
N TRP A 141 -7.12 -6.81 17.56
CA TRP A 141 -7.97 -5.67 17.85
C TRP A 141 -8.46 -5.79 19.29
N HIS A 142 -8.05 -4.88 20.15
CA HIS A 142 -8.68 -4.72 21.45
C HIS A 142 -9.78 -3.66 21.35
N ASN A 143 -10.84 -3.83 22.14
CA ASN A 143 -11.86 -2.81 22.41
C ASN A 143 -12.90 -2.52 21.32
N ARG A 144 -12.97 -3.29 20.22
CA ARG A 144 -13.99 -3.15 19.16
C ARG A 144 -14.29 -1.68 18.83
N SER A 145 -13.26 -0.86 18.67
CA SER A 145 -13.41 0.56 18.42
C SER A 145 -12.63 0.94 17.17
N ALA A 146 -13.17 1.89 16.41
CA ALA A 146 -12.49 2.42 15.24
C ALA A 146 -11.13 3.06 15.62
N ALA A 147 -11.01 3.67 16.80
CA ALA A 147 -9.74 4.21 17.28
C ALA A 147 -8.67 3.11 17.49
N GLY A 148 -9.10 1.89 17.87
CA GLY A 148 -8.19 0.79 18.16
C GLY A 148 -7.43 0.27 16.93
N TYR A 149 -7.97 0.33 15.71
CA TYR A 149 -7.23 -0.15 14.54
C TYR A 149 -6.14 0.84 14.08
N ASP A 150 -6.32 2.15 14.30
CA ASP A 150 -5.28 3.14 13.97
C ASP A 150 -4.06 2.99 14.89
N GLU A 151 -4.28 2.64 16.15
CA GLU A 151 -3.21 2.25 17.07
C GLU A 151 -2.48 1.00 16.57
N ARG A 152 -3.22 -0.04 16.15
CA ARG A 152 -2.61 -1.24 15.58
C ARG A 152 -1.89 -1.00 14.25
N ARG A 153 -2.34 -0.02 13.46
CA ARG A 153 -1.63 0.40 12.25
C ARG A 153 -0.29 1.04 12.58
N LYS A 154 -0.19 1.81 13.68
CA LYS A 154 1.09 2.34 14.14
C LYS A 154 2.04 1.21 14.52
N GLU A 155 1.57 0.19 15.22
CA GLU A 155 2.38 -1.00 15.55
C GLU A 155 2.87 -1.73 14.29
N VAL A 156 2.00 -1.88 13.29
CA VAL A 156 2.38 -2.42 11.97
C VAL A 156 3.50 -1.59 11.32
N LEU A 157 3.39 -0.26 11.34
CA LEU A 157 4.40 0.64 10.78
C LEU A 157 5.72 0.57 11.54
N GLU A 158 5.67 0.47 12.86
CA GLU A 158 6.85 0.32 13.72
C GLU A 158 7.54 -1.01 13.48
N LEU A 159 6.79 -2.12 13.46
CA LEU A 159 7.32 -3.45 13.21
C LEU A 159 7.95 -3.55 11.81
N PHE A 160 7.32 -2.94 10.80
CA PHE A 160 7.91 -2.84 9.47
C PHE A 160 9.25 -2.10 9.51
N ARG A 161 9.33 -0.95 10.18
CA ARG A 161 10.57 -0.16 10.28
C ARG A 161 11.69 -0.87 11.04
N GLU A 162 11.34 -1.68 12.01
CA GLU A 162 12.29 -2.48 12.78
C GLU A 162 12.89 -3.61 11.95
N ARG A 163 12.03 -4.30 11.16
CA ARG A 163 12.38 -5.60 10.56
C ARG A 163 12.59 -5.58 9.06
N ALA A 164 12.15 -4.54 8.36
CA ALA A 164 12.37 -4.41 6.92
C ALA A 164 13.88 -4.42 6.65
N PRO A 165 14.35 -5.24 5.70
CA PRO A 165 15.76 -5.27 5.34
C PRO A 165 16.23 -3.87 4.94
N ARG A 166 17.18 -3.32 5.70
CA ARG A 166 17.82 -2.05 5.36
C ARG A 166 18.82 -2.31 4.24
N ALA A 167 18.86 -1.40 3.26
CA ALA A 167 19.96 -1.39 2.30
C ALA A 167 21.23 -1.03 3.07
N ASN A 168 22.24 -1.91 3.02
CA ASN A 168 23.62 -1.57 3.42
C ASN A 168 24.21 -0.54 2.47
#